data_AF-A0A3M5EFG5-F1
#
_entry.id   AF-A0A3M5EFG5-F1
#
_cell.length_a   1.000
_cell.length_b   1.000
_cell.length_c   1.000
_cell.angle_alpha   90.00
_cell.angle_beta   90.00
_cell.angle_gamma   90.00
#
_symmetry.space_group_name_H-M   'P 1'
#
loop_
_entity.id
_entity.type
_entity.pdbx_description
1 polymer ?
#
loop_
_entity_poly.entity_id
_entity_poly.type
_entity_poly.pdbx_seq_one_letter_code
_entity_poly.pdbx_strand_id
1 'polypeptide(L)' 'EAPAKKKLSYKLQRELEALPGQIDAVEAELAGVQETIAQQDFYLRPQDEQRETLARLDALQQELDALLERWAELED' A
#
# COMPACT_ATOMS: atom_id res chain seq x y z
N GLU A 1 -9.38 29.70 -15.47
CA GLU A 1 -8.76 30.16 -14.21
C GLU A 1 -8.11 28.93 -13.59
N ALA A 2 -6.79 28.92 -13.41
CA ALA A 2 -6.10 27.77 -12.81
C ALA A 2 -6.29 27.87 -11.28
N PRO A 3 -6.78 26.83 -10.59
CA PRO A 3 -6.92 26.88 -9.14
C PRO A 3 -5.55 27.16 -8.54
N ALA A 4 -5.49 28.16 -7.67
CA ALA A 4 -4.26 28.52 -6.98
C ALA A 4 -3.83 27.30 -6.16
N LYS A 5 -2.81 26.57 -6.65
CA LYS A 5 -2.14 25.49 -5.92
C LYS A 5 -1.87 25.99 -4.51
N LYS A 6 -2.63 25.51 -3.54
CA LYS A 6 -2.36 25.80 -2.13
C LYS A 6 -0.98 25.21 -1.89
N LYS A 7 0.02 26.08 -1.69
CA LYS A 7 1.37 25.63 -1.35
C LYS A 7 1.26 24.67 -0.17
N LEU A 8 1.57 23.40 -0.40
CA LEU A 8 1.66 22.40 0.66
C LEU A 8 2.54 22.97 1.78
N SER A 9 2.13 22.75 3.03
CA SER A 9 2.99 23.09 4.16
C SER A 9 4.24 22.20 4.16
N TYR A 10 5.35 22.66 4.76
CA TYR A 10 6.61 21.91 4.83
C TYR A 10 6.45 20.46 5.34
N LYS A 11 5.52 20.24 6.28
CA LYS A 11 5.17 18.91 6.78
C LYS A 11 4.52 18.02 5.70
N LEU A 12 3.63 18.59 4.89
CA LEU A 12 2.92 17.87 3.83
C LEU A 12 3.82 17.62 2.61
N GLN A 13 4.75 18.52 2.28
CA GLN A 13 5.75 18.26 1.25
C GLN A 13 6.61 17.03 1.61
N ARG A 14 7.08 16.96 2.85
CA ARG A 14 7.86 15.80 3.32
C ARG A 14 7.05 14.51 3.33
N GLU A 15 5.75 14.59 3.61
CA GLU A 15 4.83 13.45 3.48
C GLU A 15 4.72 13.01 2.02
N LEU A 16 4.48 13.94 1.09
CA LEU A 16 4.42 13.67 -0.34
C LEU A 16 5.72 13.05 -0.88
N GLU A 17 6.88 13.50 -0.40
CA GLU A 17 8.18 12.93 -0.77
C GLU A 17 8.40 11.51 -0.21
N ALA A 18 7.76 11.18 0.92
CA ALA A 18 7.87 9.86 1.56
C ALA A 18 6.83 8.85 1.05
N LEU A 19 5.69 9.30 0.52
CA LEU A 19 4.61 8.44 0.04
C LEU A 19 5.06 7.47 -1.07
N PRO A 20 5.81 7.88 -2.11
CA PRO A 20 6.29 6.95 -3.14
C PRO A 20 7.10 5.79 -2.57
N GLY A 21 7.95 6.05 -1.57
CA GLY A 21 8.74 5.00 -0.92
C GLY A 21 7.90 4.07 -0.03
N GLN A 22 6.81 4.59 0.55
CA GLN A 22 5.85 3.77 1.29
C GLN A 22 5.01 2.90 0.34
N ILE A 23 4.55 3.47 -0.77
CA ILE A 23 3.83 2.75 -1.82
C ILE A 23 4.68 1.59 -2.37
N ASP A 24 5.92 1.86 -2.77
CA ASP A 24 6.85 0.84 -3.28
C ASP A 24 7.09 -0.29 -2.26
N ALA A 25 7.22 0.05 -0.98
CA ALA A 25 7.38 -0.94 0.08
C ALA A 25 6.13 -1.83 0.24
N VAL A 26 4.93 -1.23 0.26
CA VAL A 26 3.67 -1.96 0.37
C VAL A 26 3.44 -2.82 -0.88
N GLU A 27 3.74 -2.31 -2.08
CA GLU A 27 3.67 -3.08 -3.33
C GLU A 27 4.63 -4.28 -3.31
N ALA A 28 5.85 -4.11 -2.82
CA ALA A 28 6.81 -5.20 -2.69
C ALA A 28 6.36 -6.27 -1.67
N GLU A 29 5.82 -5.85 -0.52
CA GLU A 29 5.25 -6.79 0.46
C GLU A 29 4.04 -7.53 -0.12
N LEU A 30 3.16 -6.82 -0.80
CA LEU A 30 1.97 -7.37 -1.44
C LEU A 30 2.34 -8.39 -2.52
N ALA A 31 3.36 -8.11 -3.33
CA ALA A 31 3.90 -9.07 -4.30
C ALA A 31 4.42 -10.33 -3.58
N GLY A 32 5.21 -10.19 -2.52
CA GLY A 32 5.74 -11.34 -1.77
C GLY A 32 4.66 -12.20 -1.11
N VAL A 33 3.60 -11.57 -0.59
CA VAL A 33 2.43 -12.29 -0.04
C VAL A 33 1.67 -13.01 -1.14
N GLN A 34 1.44 -12.37 -2.30
CA GLN A 34 0.81 -13.02 -3.45
C GLN A 34 1.62 -14.20 -3.99
N GLU A 35 2.95 -14.06 -4.09
CA GLU A 35 3.84 -15.14 -4.47
C GLU A 35 3.76 -16.33 -3.51
N THR A 36 3.62 -16.04 -2.20
CA THR A 36 3.42 -17.06 -1.17
C THR A 36 2.08 -17.79 -1.38
N ILE A 37 1.00 -17.05 -1.64
CA ILE A 37 -0.34 -17.62 -1.89
C ILE A 37 -0.36 -18.43 -3.18
N ALA A 38 0.40 -18.02 -4.20
CA ALA A 38 0.53 -18.73 -5.47
C ALA A 38 1.28 -20.07 -5.35
N GLN A 39 1.98 -20.33 -4.24
CA GLN A 39 2.60 -21.62 -3.98
C GLN A 39 1.52 -22.69 -3.77
N GLN A 40 1.67 -23.87 -4.39
CA GLN A 40 0.72 -24.98 -4.20
C GLN A 40 0.66 -25.45 -2.75
N ASP A 41 1.81 -25.41 -2.05
CA ASP A 41 1.92 -25.78 -0.64
C ASP A 41 1.18 -24.82 0.30
N PHE A 42 0.85 -23.60 -0.13
CA PHE A 42 0.11 -22.64 0.69
C PHE A 42 -1.26 -23.19 1.11
N TYR A 43 -1.99 -23.78 0.17
CA TYR A 43 -3.29 -24.38 0.44
C TYR A 43 -3.21 -25.69 1.24
N LEU A 44 -2.00 -26.24 1.42
CA LEU A 44 -1.74 -27.39 2.30
C LEU A 44 -1.43 -26.97 3.75
N ARG A 45 -1.17 -25.68 4.00
CA ARG A 45 -0.88 -25.15 5.35
C ARG A 45 -2.13 -25.20 6.24
N PRO A 46 -1.97 -25.11 7.57
CA PRO A 46 -3.10 -24.94 8.49
C PRO A 46 -4.00 -23.77 8.09
N GLN A 47 -5.31 -23.94 8.32
CA GLN A 47 -6.31 -22.94 7.95
C GLN A 47 -6.10 -21.58 8.64
N ASP A 48 -5.50 -21.60 9.84
CA ASP A 48 -5.14 -20.40 10.59
C ASP A 48 -4.04 -19.61 9.86
N GLU A 49 -2.94 -20.26 9.47
CA GLU A 49 -1.85 -19.64 8.69
C GLU A 49 -2.33 -19.11 7.34
N GLN A 50 -3.23 -19.85 6.67
CA GLN A 50 -3.85 -19.39 5.42
C GLN A 50 -4.66 -18.12 5.65
N ARG A 51 -5.49 -18.09 6.69
CA ARG A 51 -6.30 -16.91 7.04
C ARG A 51 -5.44 -15.72 7.40
N GLU A 52 -4.38 -15.90 8.17
CA GLU A 52 -3.45 -14.82 8.51
C GLU A 52 -2.79 -14.23 7.26
N THR A 53 -2.34 -15.10 6.34
CA THR A 53 -1.70 -14.65 5.10
C THR A 53 -2.68 -13.92 4.18
N LEU A 54 -3.91 -14.43 4.05
CA LEU A 54 -4.96 -13.78 3.27
C LEU A 54 -5.43 -12.47 3.90
N ALA A 55 -5.52 -12.40 5.24
CA ALA A 55 -5.83 -11.16 5.94
C ALA A 55 -4.71 -10.13 5.77
N ARG A 56 -3.45 -10.56 5.75
CA ARG A 56 -2.31 -9.68 5.45
C ARG A 56 -2.36 -9.15 4.02
N LEU A 57 -2.74 -10.00 3.05
CA LEU A 57 -2.92 -9.55 1.66
C LEU A 57 -3.97 -8.43 1.59
N ASP A 58 -5.14 -8.64 2.19
CA ASP A 58 -6.24 -7.66 2.20
C ASP A 58 -5.81 -6.35 2.90
N ALA A 59 -5.13 -6.45 4.04
CA ALA A 59 -4.60 -5.28 4.75
C ALA A 59 -3.61 -4.48 3.89
N LEU A 60 -2.67 -5.14 3.21
CA LEU A 60 -1.71 -4.49 2.31
C LEU A 60 -2.40 -3.83 1.11
N GLN A 61 -3.45 -4.46 0.56
CA GLN A 61 -4.24 -3.86 -0.52
C GLN A 61 -4.93 -2.57 -0.05
N GLN A 62 -5.60 -2.62 1.11
CA GLN A 62 -6.26 -1.44 1.68
C GLN A 62 -5.26 -0.32 2.03
N GLU A 63 -4.08 -0.69 2.54
CA GLU A 63 -3.02 0.28 2.83
C GLU A 63 -2.48 0.93 1.55
N LEU A 64 -2.27 0.16 0.48
CA LEU A 64 -1.85 0.68 -0.81
C LEU A 64 -2.86 1.67 -1.39
N ASP A 65 -4.16 1.30 -1.42
CA ASP A 65 -5.23 2.19 -1.87
C ASP A 65 -5.24 3.49 -1.05
N ALA A 66 -5.17 3.40 0.29
CA ALA A 66 -5.14 4.58 1.14
C ALA A 66 -3.90 5.48 0.91
N LEU A 67 -2.73 4.89 0.66
CA LEU A 67 -1.51 5.64 0.32
C LEU A 67 -1.62 6.33 -1.04
N LEU A 68 -2.22 5.66 -2.03
CA LEU A 68 -2.45 6.22 -3.37
C LEU A 68 -3.47 7.35 -3.34
N GLU A 69 -4.58 7.17 -2.61
CA GLU A 69 -5.56 8.23 -2.37
C GLU A 69 -4.90 9.43 -1.71
N ARG A 70 -4.13 9.19 -0.65
CA ARG A 70 -3.40 10.25 0.06
C ARG A 70 -2.39 10.97 -0.82
N TRP A 71 -1.69 10.24 -1.68
CA TRP A 71 -0.73 10.82 -2.61
C TRP A 71 -1.44 11.73 -3.62
N ALA A 72 -2.55 11.27 -4.21
CA ALA A 72 -3.35 12.07 -5.13
C ALA A 72 -3.92 13.33 -4.46
N GLU A 73 -4.43 13.23 -3.22
CA GLU A 73 -4.91 14.37 -2.44
C GLU A 73 -3.83 15.43 -2.16
N LEU A 74 -2.57 15.01 -2.01
CA LEU A 74 -1.45 15.92 -1.78
C LEU A 74 -0.90 16.53 -3.07
N GLU A 75 -1.03 15.85 -4.22
CA GLU A 75 -0.58 16.38 -5.52
C GLU A 75 -1.51 17.43 -6.14
N ASP A 76 -2.81 17.42 -5.80
CA ASP A 76 -3.84 18.38 -6.24
C ASP A 76 -3.69 19.79 -5.60
#